data_AF-A0A117SLS7-F1
#
_entry.id   AF-A0A117SLS7-F1
#
_cell.length_a   1.000
_cell.length_b   1.000
_cell.length_c   1.000
_cell.angle_alpha   90.00
_cell.angle_beta   90.00
_cell.angle_gamma   90.00
#
_symmetry.space_group_name_H-M   'P 1'
#
loop_
_entity.id
_entity.type
_entity.pdbx_description
1 polymer ?
#
loop_
_entity_poly.entity_id
_entity_poly.type
_entity_poly.pdbx_seq_one_letter_code
_entity_poly.pdbx_strand_id
1 'polypeptide(L)' 'MGQGLHPIERTALLHGEFVKIHPFVDGNGKTARLLLKFELMKAGFPPALIKKDIRSEYYDSLDLAHATGDRFTI' A
#
# COMPACT_ATOMS: atom_id res chain seq x y z
N MET A 1 1.10 16.97 6.95
CA MET A 1 0.78 15.57 6.63
C MET A 1 2.04 14.72 6.83
N GLY A 2 2.19 14.02 7.96
CA GLY A 2 3.10 12.86 8.09
C GLY A 2 4.59 13.05 8.47
N GLN A 3 5.02 14.15 9.10
CA GLN A 3 6.45 14.38 9.43
C GLN A 3 7.00 13.55 10.63
N GLY A 4 6.30 12.51 11.10
CA GLY A 4 6.73 11.67 12.23
C GLY A 4 6.46 10.18 12.10
N LEU A 5 5.96 9.71 10.96
CA LEU A 5 5.68 8.28 10.73
C LEU A 5 6.91 7.56 10.20
N HIS A 6 7.08 6.29 10.57
CA HIS A 6 8.14 5.47 10.02
C HIS A 6 7.98 5.38 8.48
N PRO A 7 9.06 5.40 7.69
CA PRO A 7 8.95 5.38 6.22
C PRO A 7 8.09 4.24 5.67
N ILE A 8 8.10 3.08 6.33
CA ILE A 8 7.26 1.93 5.99
C ILE A 8 5.78 2.24 6.21
N GLU A 9 5.40 2.77 7.36
CA GLU A 9 4.01 3.14 7.69
C GLU A 9 3.49 4.20 6.72
N ARG A 10 4.31 5.22 6.43
CA ARG A 10 3.95 6.26 5.46
C ARG A 10 3.72 5.68 4.07
N THR A 11 4.52 4.70 3.67
CA THR A 11 4.41 4.03 2.36
C THR A 11 3.17 3.13 2.29
N ALA A 12 2.87 2.40 3.38
CA ALA A 12 1.65 1.62 3.51
C ALA A 12 0.40 2.52 3.41
N LEU A 13 0.37 3.62 4.16
CA LEU A 13 -0.71 4.60 4.11
C LEU A 13 -0.94 5.16 2.71
N LEU A 14 0.14 5.55 2.03
CA LEU A 14 0.09 6.04 0.65
C LEU A 14 -0.53 5.00 -0.29
N HIS A 15 -0.11 3.74 -0.16
CA HIS A 15 -0.65 2.64 -0.95
C HIS A 15 -2.16 2.45 -0.71
N GLY A 16 -2.59 2.38 0.56
CA GLY A 16 -4.00 2.22 0.92
C GLY A 16 -4.88 3.36 0.40
N GLU A 17 -4.45 4.61 0.59
CA GLU A 17 -5.19 5.78 0.08
C GLU A 17 -5.26 5.79 -1.45
N PHE A 18 -4.19 5.42 -2.14
CA PHE A 18 -4.19 5.36 -3.60
C PHE A 18 -5.15 4.30 -4.13
N VAL A 19 -5.19 3.11 -3.53
CA VAL A 19 -6.13 2.05 -3.90
C VAL A 19 -7.58 2.49 -3.65
N LYS A 20 -7.82 3.20 -2.54
CA LYS A 20 -9.13 3.71 -2.15
C LYS A 20 -9.66 4.79 -3.11
N ILE A 21 -8.82 5.73 -3.52
CA ILE A 21 -9.21 6.80 -4.45
C ILE A 21 -9.57 6.21 -5.83
N HIS A 22 -8.89 5.13 -6.23
CA HIS A 22 -9.11 4.42 -7.49
C HIS A 22 -9.16 5.36 -8.73
N PRO A 23 -8.11 6.18 -8.96
CA PRO A 23 -8.18 7.30 -9.91
C PRO A 23 -8.17 6.89 -11.40
N PHE A 24 -7.79 5.65 -11.73
CA PHE A 24 -7.70 5.17 -13.11
C PHE A 24 -8.84 4.21 -13.47
N VAL A 25 -9.13 4.07 -14.76
CA VAL A 25 -10.16 3.13 -15.27
C VAL A 25 -9.73 1.67 -15.09
N ASP A 26 -8.43 1.37 -15.21
CA ASP A 26 -7.84 0.06 -14.94
C ASP A 26 -6.38 0.24 -14.44
N GLY A 27 -5.83 -0.78 -13.79
CA GLY A 27 -4.44 -0.85 -13.41
C GLY A 27 -4.13 -0.29 -12.02
N ASN A 28 -5.12 0.19 -11.27
CA ASN A 28 -4.93 0.79 -9.94
C ASN A 28 -4.10 -0.09 -9.00
N GLY A 29 -4.39 -1.39 -8.93
CA GLY A 29 -3.60 -2.30 -8.08
C GLY A 29 -2.14 -2.46 -8.54
N LYS A 30 -1.84 -2.41 -9.85
CA LYS A 30 -0.46 -2.47 -10.35
C LYS A 30 0.27 -1.17 -10.03
N THR A 31 -0.38 -0.02 -10.25
CA THR A 31 0.18 1.30 -9.96
C THR A 31 0.40 1.50 -8.46
N ALA A 32 -0.54 1.07 -7.61
CA ALA A 32 -0.41 1.11 -6.16
C ALA A 32 0.83 0.35 -5.69
N ARG A 33 1.01 -0.90 -6.16
CA ARG A 33 2.19 -1.72 -5.83
C ARG A 33 3.49 -1.14 -6.36
N LEU A 34 3.48 -0.49 -7.53
CA LEU A 34 4.64 0.22 -8.05
C LEU A 34 4.98 1.42 -7.17
N LEU A 35 3.98 2.19 -6.74
CA LEU A 35 4.15 3.34 -5.85
C LEU A 35 4.69 2.92 -4.48
N LEU A 36 4.20 1.80 -3.92
CA LEU A 36 4.70 1.20 -2.69
C LEU A 36 6.20 0.87 -2.80
N LYS A 37 6.60 0.20 -3.87
CA LYS A 37 8.02 -0.13 -4.11
C LYS A 37 8.86 1.13 -4.29
N PHE A 38 8.35 2.10 -5.04
CA PHE A 38 9.04 3.34 -5.31
C PHE A 38 9.34 4.12 -4.04
N GLU A 39 8.38 4.26 -3.13
CA GLU A 39 8.64 4.99 -1.88
C GLU A 39 9.51 4.22 -0.88
N LEU A 40 9.41 2.90 -0.83
CA LEU A 40 10.35 2.09 -0.06
C LEU A 40 11.79 2.27 -0.56
N MET A 41 11.98 2.22 -1.88
CA MET A 41 13.29 2.42 -2.51
C MET A 41 13.85 3.83 -2.24
N LYS A 42 13.01 4.87 -2.33
CA LYS A 42 13.40 6.24 -1.97
C LYS A 42 13.80 6.40 -0.50
N ALA A 43 13.19 5.61 0.38
CA ALA A 43 13.52 5.57 1.79
C ALA A 43 14.72 4.66 2.13
N GLY A 44 15.36 4.03 1.13
CA GLY A 44 16.50 3.12 1.33
C GLY A 44 16.13 1.70 1.76
N PHE A 45 14.85 1.34 1.69
CA PHE A 45 14.34 0.01 2.03
C PHE A 45 14.26 -0.88 0.78
N PRO A 46 14.37 -2.22 0.95
CA PRO A 46 14.13 -3.15 -0.14
C PRO A 46 12.68 -3.03 -0.64
N PRO A 47 12.43 -3.23 -1.94
CA PRO A 47 11.09 -3.17 -2.51
C PRO A 47 10.20 -4.28 -1.92
N ALA A 48 8.98 -3.93 -1.51
CA ALA A 48 8.01 -4.91 -1.03
C ALA A 48 7.68 -5.95 -2.11
N LEU A 49 7.90 -7.23 -1.78
CA LEU A 49 7.62 -8.36 -2.67
C LEU A 49 6.34 -9.07 -2.22
N ILE A 50 5.23 -8.77 -2.89
CA ILE A 50 3.98 -9.49 -2.69
C ILE A 50 4.02 -10.77 -3.53
N LYS A 51 4.28 -11.90 -2.88
CA LYS A 51 4.29 -13.22 -3.52
C LYS A 51 2.86 -13.64 -3.89
N LYS A 52 2.73 -14.55 -4.86
CA LYS A 52 1.42 -15.09 -5.26
C LYS A 52 0.72 -15.82 -4.11
N ASP A 53 1.49 -16.44 -3.22
CA ASP A 53 0.97 -17.28 -2.14
C ASP A 53 0.28 -16.44 -1.06
N ILE A 54 0.75 -15.21 -0.83
CA ILE A 54 0.16 -14.25 0.14
C ILE A 54 -0.85 -13.30 -0.51
N ARG A 55 -1.23 -13.55 -1.77
CA ARG A 55 -2.03 -12.61 -2.55
C ARG A 55 -3.46 -12.50 -2.02
N SER A 56 -4.02 -13.58 -1.49
CA SER A 56 -5.32 -13.56 -0.79
C SER A 56 -5.24 -12.69 0.45
N GLU A 57 -4.27 -12.96 1.32
CA GLU A 57 -4.06 -12.22 2.57
C GLU A 57 -3.86 -10.72 2.35
N TYR A 58 -3.15 -10.36 1.27
CA TYR A 58 -2.99 -8.96 0.86
C TYR A 58 -4.30 -8.30 0.40
N TYR A 59 -5.18 -9.02 -0.28
CA TYR A 59 -6.49 -8.47 -0.64
C TYR A 59 -7.40 -8.40 0.59
N ASP A 60 -7.36 -9.41 1.44
CA ASP A 60 -8.11 -9.42 2.71
C ASP A 60 -7.69 -8.26 3.61
N SER A 61 -6.38 -7.95 3.67
CA SER A 61 -5.86 -6.82 4.45
C SER A 61 -6.27 -5.47 3.87
N LEU A 62 -6.34 -5.34 2.54
CA LEU A 62 -6.88 -4.14 1.89
C LEU A 62 -8.37 -3.96 2.14
N ASP A 63 -9.15 -5.03 2.04
CA ASP A 63 -10.59 -5.01 2.29
C ASP A 63 -10.88 -4.69 3.75
N LEU A 64 -10.08 -5.24 4.68
CA LEU A 64 -10.15 -4.91 6.09
C LEU A 64 -9.85 -3.43 6.33
N ALA A 65 -8.76 -2.90 5.78
CA ALA A 65 -8.40 -1.48 5.91
C ALA A 65 -9.48 -0.54 5.34
N HIS A 66 -10.16 -0.95 4.27
CA HIS A 66 -11.31 -0.22 3.73
C HIS A 66 -12.55 -0.30 4.64
N ALA A 67 -12.82 -1.46 5.24
CA ALA A 67 -14.00 -1.69 6.06
C ALA A 67 -13.91 -1.10 7.48
N THR A 68 -12.74 -1.19 8.12
CA THR A 68 -12.52 -0.66 9.48
C THR A 68 -12.10 0.81 9.47
N GLY A 69 -11.62 1.33 8.33
CA GLY A 69 -10.96 2.63 8.27
C GLY A 69 -9.63 2.66 9.03
N ASP A 70 -9.15 1.51 9.49
CA ASP A 70 -7.88 1.37 10.18
C ASP A 70 -6.75 1.36 9.14
N ARG A 71 -5.86 2.34 9.28
CA ARG A 71 -4.90 2.70 8.25
C ARG A 71 -3.57 1.97 8.40
N PHE A 72 -3.46 1.10 9.41
CA PHE A 72 -2.21 0.42 9.79
C PHE A 72 -2.19 -1.07 9.46
N THR A 73 -3.27 -1.64 8.90
CA THR A 73 -3.42 -3.09 8.70
C THR A 73 -2.99 -3.59 7.31
N ILE A 74 -2.05 -2.91 6.64
CA ILE A 74 -1.71 -3.10 5.21
C ILE A 74 -0.43 -3.92 5.02
#